data_AF-A0A975S9U7-F1
#
_entry.id   AF-A0A975S9U7-F1
#
_cell.length_a   1.000
_cell.length_b   1.000
_cell.length_c   1.000
_cell.angle_alpha   90.00
_cell.angle_beta   90.00
_cell.angle_gamma   90.00
#
_symmetry.space_group_name_H-M   'P 1'
#
loop_
_entity.id
_entity.type
_entity.pdbx_description
1 polymer ?
#
loop_
_entity_poly.entity_id
_entity_poly.type
_entity_poly.pdbx_seq_one_letter_code
_entity_poly.pdbx_strand_id
1 'polypeptide(L)'
;MRNNKGFTLIEILAGIFIFSVILIFLVPNIVREYEILKKSEDKLIMKEILYEEILINKDVGRFTRNNYEITIGENSASIKNLDTGEIILYE
;
A
#
# COMPACT_ATOMS: atom_id res chain seq x y z
N MET A 1 -13.86 17.27 -54.49
CA MET A 1 -13.32 16.67 -53.25
C MET A 1 -14.48 16.27 -52.36
N ARG A 2 -14.73 14.97 -52.21
CA ARG A 2 -15.88 14.43 -51.46
C ARG A 2 -15.48 14.38 -49.98
N ASN A 3 -16.17 15.16 -49.14
CA ASN A 3 -15.87 15.27 -47.71
C ASN A 3 -16.26 13.97 -46.99
N ASN A 4 -15.26 13.16 -46.61
CA ASN A 4 -15.43 11.87 -45.93
C ASN A 4 -15.69 12.00 -44.41
N LYS A 5 -16.58 12.92 -43.99
CA LYS A 5 -16.83 13.21 -42.57
C LYS A 5 -17.28 11.99 -41.73
N GLY A 6 -17.92 11.01 -42.36
CA GLY A 6 -18.30 9.75 -41.70
C GLY A 6 -17.12 8.82 -41.38
N PHE A 7 -16.01 8.94 -42.13
CA PHE A 7 -14.79 8.16 -41.91
C PHE A 7 -14.08 8.61 -40.61
N THR A 8 -13.99 9.91 -40.37
CA THR A 8 -13.37 10.46 -39.15
C THR A 8 -14.21 10.22 -37.89
N LEU A 9 -15.55 10.22 -38.00
CA LEU A 9 -16.42 10.01 -36.83
C LEU A 9 -16.36 8.57 -36.31
N ILE A 10 -16.41 7.58 -37.20
CA ILE A 10 -16.35 6.17 -36.80
C ILE A 10 -15.00 5.80 -36.19
N GLU A 11 -13.90 6.38 -36.69
CA GLU A 11 -12.55 6.20 -36.14
C GLU A 11 -12.44 6.78 -34.72
N ILE A 12 -13.00 7.97 -34.48
CA ILE A 12 -13.04 8.57 -33.15
C ILE A 12 -13.86 7.71 -32.19
N LEU A 13 -15.04 7.22 -32.62
CA LEU A 13 -15.89 6.35 -31.80
C LEU A 13 -15.18 5.02 -31.46
N ALA A 14 -14.51 4.40 -32.43
CA ALA A 14 -13.74 3.18 -32.20
C ALA A 14 -12.56 3.42 -31.25
N GLY A 15 -11.85 4.55 -31.40
CA GLY A 15 -10.76 4.93 -30.52
C GLY A 15 -11.23 5.15 -29.08
N ILE A 16 -12.34 5.86 -28.88
CA ILE A 16 -12.95 6.06 -27.56
C ILE A 16 -13.39 4.72 -26.96
N PHE A 17 -13.98 3.83 -27.77
CA PHE A 17 -14.40 2.52 -27.31
C PHE A 17 -13.21 1.70 -26.80
N ILE A 18 -12.14 1.60 -27.59
CA ILE A 18 -10.91 0.89 -27.19
C ILE A 18 -10.29 1.53 -25.94
N PHE A 19 -10.20 2.86 -25.90
CA PHE A 19 -9.67 3.57 -24.73
C PHE A 19 -10.50 3.31 -23.47
N SER A 20 -11.82 3.29 -23.58
CA SER A 20 -12.71 2.99 -22.46
C SER A 20 -12.49 1.57 -21.91
N VAL A 21 -12.31 0.59 -22.81
CA VAL A 21 -11.99 -0.80 -22.42
C VAL A 21 -10.65 -0.85 -21.70
N ILE A 22 -9.63 -0.15 -22.20
CA ILE A 22 -8.32 -0.07 -21.54
C ILE A 22 -8.46 0.51 -20.13
N LEU A 23 -9.19 1.61 -19.97
CA LEU A 23 -9.36 2.26 -18.66
C LEU A 23 -10.07 1.37 -17.63
N ILE A 24 -11.03 0.54 -18.06
CA ILE A 24 -11.72 -0.41 -17.17
C ILE A 24 -10.73 -1.38 -16.52
N PHE A 25 -9.68 -1.78 -17.22
CA PHE A 25 -8.65 -2.66 -16.66
C PHE A 25 -7.52 -1.89 -15.97
N LEU A 26 -7.14 -0.75 -16.53
CA LEU A 26 -5.99 0.02 -16.06
C LEU A 26 -6.26 0.67 -14.70
N VAL A 27 -7.42 1.32 -14.52
CA VAL A 27 -7.74 2.06 -13.29
C VAL A 27 -7.77 1.14 -12.06
N PRO A 28 -8.50 0.01 -12.05
CA PRO A 28 -8.50 -0.89 -10.90
C PRO A 28 -7.13 -1.52 -10.63
N ASN A 29 -6.31 -1.71 -11.66
CA ASN A 29 -4.96 -2.26 -11.51
C ASN A 29 -4.05 -1.26 -10.78
N ILE A 30 -4.01 -0.01 -11.22
CA ILE A 30 -3.21 1.04 -10.56
C ILE A 30 -3.66 1.24 -9.11
N VAL A 31 -4.97 1.25 -8.85
CA VAL A 31 -5.50 1.35 -7.47
C VAL A 31 -5.00 0.19 -6.60
N ARG A 32 -5.03 -1.04 -7.12
CA ARG A 32 -4.52 -2.21 -6.40
C ARG A 32 -3.01 -2.12 -6.15
N GLU A 33 -2.22 -1.71 -7.14
CA GLU A 33 -0.78 -1.53 -6.97
C GLU A 33 -0.47 -0.47 -5.91
N TYR A 34 -1.23 0.63 -5.89
CA TYR A 34 -1.10 1.66 -4.87
C TYR A 34 -1.41 1.12 -3.46
N GLU A 35 -2.47 0.33 -3.30
CA GLU A 35 -2.78 -0.30 -2.01
C GLU A 35 -1.68 -1.26 -1.54
N ILE A 36 -1.11 -2.03 -2.47
CA ILE A 36 0.02 -2.93 -2.17
C ILE A 36 1.25 -2.14 -1.72
N LEU A 37 1.59 -1.06 -2.43
CA LEU A 37 2.71 -0.19 -2.10
C LEU A 37 2.52 0.47 -0.73
N LYS A 38 1.34 1.03 -0.48
CA LYS A 38 1.00 1.63 0.81
C LYS A 38 1.15 0.63 1.96
N LYS A 39 0.63 -0.59 1.79
CA LYS A 39 0.79 -1.64 2.81
C LYS A 39 2.25 -2.03 3.02
N SER A 40 3.07 -2.01 1.96
CA SER A 40 4.51 -2.26 2.09
C SER A 40 5.22 -1.14 2.84
N GLU A 41 4.85 0.11 2.59
CA GLU A 41 5.37 1.30 3.28
C GLU A 41 5.00 1.26 4.77
N ASP A 42 3.73 1.00 5.10
CA ASP A 42 3.26 0.86 6.49
C ASP A 42 4.06 -0.21 7.25
N LYS A 43 4.37 -1.33 6.60
CA LYS A 43 5.21 -2.39 7.17
C LYS A 43 6.65 -1.96 7.41
N LEU A 44 7.23 -1.14 6.52
CA LEU A 44 8.58 -0.62 6.70
C LEU A 44 8.64 0.34 7.88
N ILE A 45 7.65 1.25 8.00
CA ILE A 45 7.53 2.16 9.14
C ILE A 45 7.41 1.39 10.45
N MET A 46 6.56 0.36 10.48
CA MET A 46 6.42 -0.50 11.67
C MET A 46 7.76 -1.16 12.06
N LYS A 47 8.51 -1.67 11.08
CA LYS A 47 9.84 -2.26 11.33
C LYS A 47 10.84 -1.24 11.84
N GLU A 48 10.86 -0.05 11.26
CA GLU A 48 11.74 1.04 11.69
C GLU A 48 11.48 1.40 13.15
N ILE A 49 10.23 1.62 13.53
CA ILE A 49 9.84 1.89 14.92
C ILE A 49 10.28 0.75 15.83
N LEU A 50 10.01 -0.51 15.45
CA LEU A 50 10.38 -1.67 16.26
C LEU A 50 11.91 -1.74 16.47
N TYR A 51 12.71 -1.45 15.44
CA TYR A 51 14.16 -1.43 15.55
C TYR A 51 14.69 -0.29 16.42
N GLU A 52 14.14 0.92 16.28
CA GLU A 52 14.46 2.03 17.18
C GLU A 52 14.21 1.64 18.64
N GLU A 53 13.06 1.01 18.89
CA GLU A 53 12.68 0.62 20.23
C GLU A 53 13.56 -0.47 20.83
N ILE A 54 13.92 -1.50 20.05
CA ILE A 54 14.86 -2.53 20.51
C ILE A 54 16.22 -1.91 20.88
N LEU A 55 16.65 -0.88 20.15
CA LEU A 55 17.92 -0.20 20.41
C LEU A 55 17.87 0.71 21.65
N ILE A 56 16.75 1.40 21.87
CA ILE A 56 16.54 2.34 22.97
C ILE A 56 16.21 1.59 24.27
N ASN A 57 15.27 0.65 24.20
CA ASN A 57 14.73 -0.10 25.33
C ASN A 57 15.37 -1.49 25.39
N LYS A 58 16.39 -1.62 26.26
CA LYS A 58 17.11 -2.88 26.49
C LYS A 58 16.41 -3.84 27.43
N ASP A 59 15.38 -3.37 28.12
CA ASP A 59 14.62 -4.15 29.10
C ASP A 59 13.35 -4.72 28.48
N VAL A 60 13.02 -5.95 28.90
CA VAL A 60 11.79 -6.66 28.54
C VAL A 60 10.58 -5.85 29.01
N GLY A 61 9.62 -5.62 28.13
CA GLY A 61 8.46 -4.81 28.47
C GLY A 61 7.45 -4.66 27.34
N ARG A 62 6.29 -4.11 27.69
CA ARG A 62 5.24 -3.72 26.76
C ARG A 62 4.91 -2.25 26.94
N PHE A 63 4.81 -1.51 25.84
CA PHE A 63 4.48 -0.10 25.86
C PHE A 63 3.77 0.31 24.57
N THR A 64 3.26 1.55 24.55
CA THR A 64 2.52 2.09 23.41
C THR A 64 3.20 3.36 22.92
N ARG A 65 3.43 3.45 21.60
CA ARG A 65 3.98 4.64 20.94
C ARG A 65 3.24 4.87 19.63
N ASN A 66 2.75 6.09 19.40
CA ASN A 66 2.13 6.51 18.13
C ASN A 66 1.11 5.51 17.56
N ASN A 67 0.22 5.01 18.43
CA ASN A 67 -0.82 4.03 18.07
C ASN A 67 -0.33 2.61 17.72
N TYR A 68 0.92 2.30 18.08
CA TYR A 68 1.46 0.96 18.05
C TYR A 68 1.65 0.43 19.47
N GLU A 69 1.27 -0.82 19.70
CA GLU A 69 1.66 -1.58 20.87
C GLU A 69 2.95 -2.34 20.55
N ILE A 70 3.98 -2.13 21.36
CA ILE A 70 5.31 -2.70 21.16
C ILE A 70 5.58 -3.61 22.36
N THR A 71 6.01 -4.84 22.09
CA THR A 71 6.38 -5.82 23.12
C THR A 71 7.79 -6.32 22.83
N ILE A 72 8.72 -6.06 23.74
CA ILE A 72 10.10 -6.54 23.71
C ILE A 72 10.22 -7.68 24.73
N GLY A 73 10.56 -8.87 24.27
CA GLY A 73 10.88 -10.05 25.06
C GLY A 73 12.40 -10.29 25.12
N GLU A 74 12.82 -11.36 25.77
CA GLU A 74 14.25 -11.68 25.93
C GLU A 74 14.95 -11.97 24.59
N ASN A 75 14.25 -12.69 23.70
CA ASN A 75 14.78 -13.15 22.40
C ASN A 75 13.86 -12.79 21.24
N SER A 76 12.87 -11.92 21.44
CA SER A 76 11.94 -11.53 20.38
C SER A 76 11.39 -10.16 20.65
N ALA A 77 10.92 -9.50 19.61
CA ALA A 77 10.18 -8.26 19.75
C ALA A 77 9.02 -8.23 18.76
N SER A 78 8.01 -7.43 19.05
CA SER A 78 6.85 -7.30 18.19
C SER A 78 6.27 -5.90 18.25
N ILE A 79 5.67 -5.50 17.14
CA ILE A 79 4.91 -4.26 17.02
C ILE A 79 3.54 -4.58 16.41
N LYS A 80 2.49 -4.04 17.02
CA LYS A 80 1.11 -4.19 16.59
C LYS A 80 0.51 -2.81 16.32
N ASN A 81 -0.04 -2.62 15.12
CA ASN A 81 -0.86 -1.46 14.82
C ASN A 81 -2.22 -1.59 15.51
N LEU A 82 -2.61 -0.62 16.33
CA LEU A 82 -3.85 -0.68 17.10
C LEU A 82 -5.11 -0.40 16.25
N ASP A 83 -4.99 0.33 15.14
CA ASP A 83 -6.11 0.60 14.23
C ASP A 83 -6.42 -0.61 13.34
N THR A 84 -5.38 -1.22 12.77
CA THR A 84 -5.53 -2.28 11.76
C THR A 84 -5.41 -3.68 12.36
N GLY A 85 -4.83 -3.81 13.55
CA GLY A 85 -4.51 -5.08 14.19
C GLY A 85 -3.34 -5.83 13.54
N GLU A 86 -2.65 -5.24 12.56
CA GLU A 86 -1.48 -5.84 11.90
C GLU A 86 -0.31 -5.98 12.88
N ILE A 87 0.41 -7.10 12.81
CA ILE A 87 1.51 -7.43 13.72
C ILE A 87 2.77 -7.75 12.90
N ILE A 88 3.91 -7.19 13.31
CA ILE A 88 5.24 -7.57 12.82
C ILE A 88 6.03 -8.14 14.00
N LEU A 89 6.69 -9.27 13.76
CA LEU A 89 7.56 -9.95 14.70
C LEU A 89 9.02 -9.79 14.26
N TYR A 90 9.89 -9.70 15.25
CA TYR A 90 11.33 -9.80 15.13
C TYR A 90 11.79 -10.93 16.05
N GLU A 91 12.51 -11.90 15.49
CA GLU A 91 13.12 -13.04 16.18
C GLU A 91 14.64 -12.88 16.21
#